data_AF-K2KHI6-F1
#
_entry.id   AF-K2KHI6-F1
#
_cell.length_a   1.000
_cell.length_b   1.000
_cell.length_c   1.000
_cell.angle_alpha   90.00
_cell.angle_beta   90.00
_cell.angle_gamma   90.00
#
_symmetry.space_group_name_H-M   'P 1'
#
loop_
_entity.id
_entity.type
_entity.pdbx_description
1 polymer ?
#
loop_
_entity_poly.entity_id
_entity_poly.type
_entity_poly.pdbx_seq_one_letter_code
_entity_poly.pdbx_strand_id
1 'polypeptide(L)'
;MLLSSLLFAAQLAQPFPSPYSAQATRLCELAVRGRLGMVRTDHLQVQHQNQLVVVSGTALKPRDPITFVCEFTLDEQDQLHLTKLELLALSTAPAGNTQL
;
A
#
# COMPACT_ATOMS: atom_id res chain seq x y z
N MET A 1 3.50 31.05 -43.59
CA MET A 1 2.95 29.67 -43.56
C MET A 1 3.65 28.91 -42.45
N LEU A 2 2.86 28.18 -41.66
CA LEU A 2 3.13 27.73 -40.30
C LEU A 2 4.29 26.72 -40.21
N LEU A 3 5.30 27.04 -39.39
CA LEU A 3 6.34 26.09 -39.00
C LEU A 3 5.80 25.11 -37.95
N SER A 4 5.81 23.84 -38.36
CA SER A 4 6.48 22.75 -37.66
C SER A 4 6.04 22.38 -36.24
N SER A 5 5.33 21.25 -36.20
CA SER A 5 5.75 20.06 -35.44
C SER A 5 5.53 20.05 -33.92
N LEU A 6 4.36 19.52 -33.54
CA LEU A 6 4.19 18.41 -32.59
C LEU A 6 5.30 18.24 -31.53
N LEU A 7 5.23 19.02 -30.45
CA LEU A 7 5.89 18.69 -29.19
C LEU A 7 4.98 17.76 -28.38
N PHE A 8 4.94 16.49 -28.77
CA PHE A 8 4.29 15.40 -28.02
C PHE A 8 5.33 14.32 -27.78
N ALA A 9 6.08 14.38 -26.67
CA ALA A 9 6.78 13.25 -26.05
C ALA A 9 7.64 13.72 -24.87
N ALA A 10 7.02 13.93 -23.71
CA ALA A 10 7.74 13.95 -22.43
C ALA A 10 6.79 13.55 -21.30
N GLN A 11 6.23 12.35 -21.37
CA GLN A 11 5.66 11.69 -20.21
C GLN A 11 6.66 10.63 -19.75
N LEU A 12 7.75 11.11 -19.15
CA LEU A 12 8.74 10.29 -18.48
C LEU A 12 8.11 9.73 -17.20
N ALA A 13 8.05 8.41 -17.10
CA ALA A 13 8.02 7.62 -15.87
C ALA A 13 6.99 8.05 -14.80
N GLN A 14 5.70 8.02 -15.13
CA GLN A 14 4.72 7.77 -14.09
C GLN A 14 4.77 6.26 -13.78
N PRO A 15 4.89 5.81 -12.51
CA PRO A 15 4.70 4.40 -12.20
C PRO A 15 3.32 4.03 -12.73
N PHE A 16 3.27 3.17 -13.76
CA PHE A 16 1.99 2.71 -14.27
C PHE A 16 1.21 2.17 -13.08
N PRO A 17 0.01 2.73 -12.78
CA PRO A 17 -0.76 2.24 -11.66
C PRO A 17 -1.05 0.77 -11.92
N SER A 18 -0.64 -0.10 -11.00
CA SER A 18 -0.94 -1.53 -11.11
C SER A 18 -2.45 -1.69 -11.38
N PRO A 19 -2.87 -2.51 -12.36
CA PRO A 19 -4.30 -2.69 -12.66
C PRO A 19 -5.06 -3.24 -11.45
N TYR A 20 -4.35 -3.87 -10.52
CA TYR A 20 -4.88 -4.45 -9.29
C TYR A 20 -4.93 -3.45 -8.12
N SER A 21 -4.42 -2.23 -8.28
CA SER A 21 -4.22 -1.27 -7.19
C SER A 21 -5.49 -0.95 -6.41
N ALA A 22 -6.59 -0.61 -7.08
CA ALA A 22 -7.85 -0.27 -6.44
C ALA A 22 -8.44 -1.47 -5.68
N GLN A 23 -8.42 -2.65 -6.28
CA GLN A 23 -8.99 -3.87 -5.68
C GLN A 23 -8.14 -4.34 -4.49
N ALA A 24 -6.82 -4.44 -4.66
CA ALA A 24 -5.89 -4.88 -3.62
C ALA A 24 -5.94 -3.93 -2.42
N THR A 25 -6.00 -2.61 -2.67
CA THR A 25 -6.15 -1.61 -1.61
C THR A 25 -7.43 -1.85 -0.82
N ARG A 26 -8.57 -1.99 -1.50
CA ARG A 26 -9.86 -2.20 -0.83
C ARG A 26 -9.89 -3.49 -0.02
N LEU A 27 -9.38 -4.59 -0.58
CA LEU A 27 -9.30 -5.88 0.13
C LEU A 27 -8.38 -5.78 1.35
N CYS A 28 -7.24 -5.09 1.21
CA CYS A 28 -6.30 -4.88 2.30
C CYS A 28 -6.93 -4.04 3.42
N GLU A 29 -7.60 -2.93 3.09
CA GLU A 29 -8.31 -2.10 4.07
C GLU A 29 -9.38 -2.90 4.83
N LEU A 30 -10.15 -3.74 4.13
CA LEU A 30 -11.13 -4.62 4.76
C LEU A 30 -10.48 -5.63 5.69
N ALA A 31 -9.35 -6.24 5.29
CA ALA A 31 -8.62 -7.18 6.12
C ALA A 31 -8.04 -6.51 7.38
N VAL A 32 -7.44 -5.33 7.21
CA VAL A 32 -6.91 -4.50 8.31
C VAL A 32 -8.03 -4.12 9.27
N ARG A 33 -9.18 -3.66 8.78
CA ARG A 33 -10.34 -3.35 9.63
C ARG A 33 -10.91 -4.59 10.31
N GLY A 34 -10.90 -5.74 9.64
CA GLY A 34 -11.27 -7.03 10.22
C GLY A 34 -10.37 -7.45 11.40
N ARG A 35 -9.10 -7.02 11.41
CA ARG A 35 -8.15 -7.29 12.50
C ARG A 35 -8.12 -6.23 13.60
N LEU A 36 -8.18 -4.94 13.22
CA LEU A 36 -7.95 -3.81 14.12
C LEU A 36 -9.23 -3.09 14.55
N GLY A 37 -10.38 -3.44 13.97
CA GLY A 37 -11.63 -2.72 14.12
C GLY A 37 -11.75 -1.54 13.15
N MET A 38 -12.68 -0.63 13.41
CA MET A 38 -12.91 0.55 12.56
C MET A 38 -11.73 1.53 12.67
N VAL A 39 -10.78 1.41 11.75
CA VAL A 39 -9.59 2.27 11.63
C VAL A 39 -9.54 2.94 10.27
N ARG A 40 -8.99 4.16 10.24
CA ARG A 40 -8.62 4.85 9.00
C ARG A 40 -7.26 4.36 8.53
N THR A 41 -7.10 4.22 7.23
CA THR A 41 -5.86 3.84 6.54
C THR A 41 -5.33 5.05 5.77
N ASP A 42 -4.02 5.32 5.87
CA ASP A 42 -3.32 6.41 5.18
C ASP A 42 -1.98 5.90 4.63
N HIS A 43 -1.31 6.71 3.78
CA HIS A 43 -0.01 6.41 3.17
C HIS A 43 0.03 5.06 2.43
N LEU A 44 -1.06 4.76 1.71
CA LEU A 44 -1.19 3.51 0.95
C LEU A 44 -0.22 3.50 -0.23
N GLN A 45 0.53 2.40 -0.34
CA GLN A 45 1.40 2.11 -1.47
C GLN A 45 1.08 0.72 -1.99
N VAL A 46 0.95 0.62 -3.31
CA VAL A 46 0.76 -0.67 -4.00
C VAL A 46 1.95 -0.93 -4.88
N GLN A 47 2.54 -2.12 -4.74
CA GLN A 47 3.60 -2.63 -5.57
C GLN A 47 3.11 -3.93 -6.22
N HIS A 48 3.45 -4.12 -7.48
CA HIS A 48 3.07 -5.31 -8.23
C HIS A 48 4.31 -5.85 -8.94
N GLN A 49 4.62 -7.12 -8.67
CA GLN A 49 5.72 -7.84 -9.28
C GLN A 49 5.27 -9.25 -9.63
N ASN A 50 5.17 -9.54 -10.93
CA ASN A 50 4.71 -10.83 -11.46
C ASN A 50 3.31 -11.20 -10.92
N GLN A 51 3.21 -12.29 -10.16
CA GLN A 51 1.96 -12.76 -9.55
C GLN A 51 1.76 -12.24 -8.12
N LEU A 52 2.66 -11.40 -7.61
CA LEU A 52 2.61 -10.87 -6.26
C LEU A 52 2.21 -9.39 -6.28
N VAL A 53 1.15 -9.05 -5.54
CA VAL A 53 0.73 -7.68 -5.28
C VAL A 53 0.88 -7.40 -3.80
N VAL A 54 1.66 -6.39 -3.45
CA VAL A 54 1.92 -5.97 -2.07
C VAL A 54 1.27 -4.62 -1.84
N VAL A 55 0.43 -4.52 -0.82
CA VAL A 55 -0.17 -3.27 -0.35
C VAL A 55 0.40 -2.96 1.02
N SER A 56 1.02 -1.81 1.18
CA SER A 56 1.49 -1.34 2.48
C SER A 56 0.86 0.00 2.83
N GLY A 57 0.78 0.30 4.12
CA GLY A 57 0.23 1.56 4.59
C GLY A 57 0.26 1.68 6.10
N THR A 58 -0.43 2.70 6.62
CA THR A 58 -0.54 2.95 8.05
C THR A 58 -2.00 2.97 8.47
N ALA A 59 -2.35 2.14 9.45
CA ALA A 59 -3.63 2.20 10.15
C ALA A 59 -3.53 3.18 11.32
N LEU A 60 -4.33 4.23 11.27
CA LEU A 60 -4.36 5.28 12.28
C LEU A 60 -5.23 4.82 13.46
N LYS A 61 -4.60 4.44 14.57
CA LYS A 61 -5.26 4.35 15.87
C LYS A 61 -4.95 5.63 16.67
N PRO A 62 -5.84 6.06 17.58
CA PRO A 62 -5.69 7.35 18.29
C PRO A 62 -4.40 7.55 19.09
N ARG A 63 -3.63 6.50 19.37
CA ARG A 63 -2.40 6.56 20.16
C ARG A 63 -1.22 5.91 19.45
N ASP A 64 -1.46 4.77 18.82
CA ASP A 64 -0.40 3.94 18.24
C ASP A 64 -0.70 3.64 16.77
N PRO A 65 -0.16 4.41 15.80
CA PRO A 65 -0.27 4.06 14.40
C PRO A 65 0.38 2.69 14.15
N ILE A 66 -0.26 1.87 13.33
CA ILE A 66 0.21 0.52 13.00
C ILE A 66 0.54 0.48 11.52
N THR A 67 1.78 0.17 11.18
CA THR A 67 2.15 -0.13 9.80
C THR A 67 1.57 -1.50 9.45
N PHE A 68 0.97 -1.62 8.28
CA PHE A 68 0.49 -2.89 7.78
C PHE A 68 1.08 -3.21 6.41
N VAL A 69 1.20 -4.51 6.14
CA VAL A 69 1.56 -5.06 4.84
C VAL A 69 0.60 -6.20 4.52
N CYS A 70 -0.09 -6.09 3.39
CA CYS A 70 -0.90 -7.14 2.79
C CYS A 70 -0.17 -7.68 1.57
N GLU A 71 0.02 -9.00 1.49
CA GLU A 71 0.51 -9.66 0.30
C GLU A 71 -0.65 -10.45 -0.34
N PHE A 72 -0.79 -10.26 -1.65
CA PHE A 72 -1.77 -10.94 -2.46
C PHE A 72 -1.07 -11.72 -3.57
N THR A 73 -1.51 -12.95 -3.82
CA THR A 73 -1.13 -13.70 -5.02
C THR A 73 -2.25 -13.61 -6.06
N LEU A 74 -1.89 -13.53 -7.33
CA LEU A 74 -2.81 -13.67 -8.45
C LEU A 74 -2.95 -15.15 -8.82
N ASP A 75 -4.18 -15.62 -8.99
CA ASP A 75 -4.45 -16.93 -9.56
C ASP A 75 -4.47 -16.89 -11.11
N GLU A 76 -4.78 -18.03 -11.74
CA GLU A 76 -4.87 -18.16 -13.20
C GLU A 76 -5.97 -17.29 -13.85
N GLN A 77 -6.89 -16.74 -13.04
CA GLN A 77 -7.99 -15.88 -13.46
C GLN A 77 -7.75 -14.41 -13.11
N ASP A 78 -6.51 -14.05 -12.75
CA ASP A 78 -6.13 -12.71 -12.29
C ASP A 78 -6.88 -12.25 -11.03
N GLN A 79 -7.37 -13.18 -10.20
CA GLN A 79 -8.02 -12.85 -8.93
C GLN A 79 -6.99 -12.72 -7.81
N LEU A 80 -7.14 -11.67 -7.01
CA LEU A 80 -6.31 -11.41 -5.84
C LEU A 80 -6.73 -12.31 -4.66
N HIS A 81 -5.80 -13.11 -4.18
CA HIS A 81 -5.94 -13.91 -2.97
C HIS A 81 -5.03 -13.37 -1.88
N LEU A 82 -5.59 -12.92 -0.77
CA LEU A 82 -4.81 -12.45 0.38
C LEU A 82 -4.09 -13.64 1.02
N THR A 83 -2.76 -13.69 0.91
CA THR A 83 -1.94 -14.76 1.46
C THR A 83 -1.31 -14.37 2.80
N LYS A 84 -1.09 -13.07 3.02
CA LYS A 84 -0.44 -12.57 4.23
C LYS A 84 -0.96 -11.20 4.63
N LEU A 85 -1.14 -11.02 5.94
CA LEU A 85 -1.42 -9.73 6.58
C LEU A 85 -0.53 -9.58 7.80
N GLU A 86 0.42 -8.66 7.74
CA GLU A 86 1.28 -8.29 8.86
C GLU A 86 0.85 -6.93 9.45
N LEU A 87 0.83 -6.87 10.77
CA LEU A 87 0.52 -5.67 11.54
C LEU A 87 1.72 -5.38 12.45
N LEU A 88 2.49 -4.37 12.06
CA LEU A 88 3.72 -3.97 12.73
C LEU A 88 3.39 -2.76 13.60
N ALA A 89 3.29 -2.98 14.91
CA ALA A 89 3.14 -1.88 15.86
C ALA A 89 4.40 -1.03 15.82
N LEU A 90 4.25 0.26 15.54
CA LEU A 90 5.33 1.22 15.74
C LEU A 90 5.51 1.40 17.24
N SER A 91 6.47 0.68 17.83
CA SER A 91 6.80 0.81 19.25
C SER A 91 7.33 2.22 19.53
N THR A 92 6.45 3.13 19.94
CA THR A 92 6.81 4.42 20.55
C THR A 92 7.16 4.21 22.02
N ALA A 93 8.12 3.32 22.30
CA ALA A 93 8.79 3.39 23.59
C ALA A 93 9.54 4.73 23.62
N PRO A 94 9.31 5.61 24.62
CA PRO A 94 10.23 6.71 24.81
C PRO A 94 11.62 6.07 24.98
N ALA A 95 12.60 6.53 24.21
CA ALA A 95 14.00 6.23 24.52
C ALA A 95 14.24 6.78 25.92
N GLY A 96 14.05 5.93 26.93
CA GLY A 96 14.39 6.22 28.30
C GLY A 96 15.88 6.44 28.31
N ASN A 97 16.30 7.70 28.32
CA ASN A 97 17.64 8.08 28.72
C ASN A 97 17.79 7.69 30.19
N THR A 98 18.09 6.42 30.43
CA THR A 98 18.79 5.98 31.62
C THR A 98 20.23 6.46 31.45
N GLN A 99 20.51 7.68 31.91
CA GLN A 99 21.87 8.03 32.30
C GLN A 99 21.89 8.16 33.82
N LEU A 100 22.65 7.22 34.39
CA LEU A 100 23.13 7.14 35.76
C LEU A 100 23.87 8.42 36.18
#